data_AF-A0A443YK46-F1
#
_entry.id   AF-A0A443YK46-F1
#
_cell.length_a   1.000
_cell.length_b   1.000
_cell.length_c   1.000
_cell.angle_alpha   90.00
_cell.angle_beta   90.00
_cell.angle_gamma   90.00
#
_symmetry.space_group_name_H-M   'P 1'
#
loop_
_entity.id
_entity.type
_entity.pdbx_description
1 polymer ?
#
loop_
_entity_poly.entity_id
_entity_poly.type
_entity_poly.pdbx_seq_one_letter_code
_entity_poly.pdbx_strand_id
1 'polypeptide(L)'
;MVAGATYAEVRRVAVDLLGFDTYGPFYTHNYDLRCLLAEYGYTLSRYTPFKSYAPIGPLSILEIERTGENNHWVLLVKCGLDMFVLDPAQHITTTRRRDWNRLKVESYMNVKRL
;
A
#
# COMPACT_ATOMS: atom_id res chain seq x y z
N MET A 1 5.68 5.81 -7.02
CA MET A 1 5.34 4.40 -7.26
C MET A 1 6.49 3.52 -6.76
N VAL A 2 6.23 2.45 -5.99
CA VAL A 2 7.32 1.58 -5.46
C VAL A 2 8.06 0.86 -6.57
N ALA A 3 7.33 0.40 -7.58
CA ALA A 3 7.82 -0.42 -8.69
C ALA A 3 8.79 0.30 -9.65
N GLY A 4 9.02 1.61 -9.51
CA GLY A 4 9.76 2.39 -10.52
C GLY A 4 9.05 2.53 -11.88
N ALA A 5 7.89 1.90 -12.05
CA ALA A 5 7.03 1.98 -13.22
C ALA A 5 5.91 3.03 -13.06
N THR A 6 5.32 3.42 -14.18
CA THR A 6 4.12 4.27 -14.22
C THR A 6 2.89 3.50 -13.75
N TYR A 7 1.86 4.22 -13.32
CA TYR A 7 0.59 3.59 -12.94
C TYR A 7 -0.04 2.80 -14.09
N ALA A 8 0.05 3.32 -15.33
CA ALA A 8 -0.50 2.66 -16.51
C ALA A 8 0.16 1.29 -16.77
N GLU A 9 1.49 1.21 -16.63
CA GLU A 9 2.23 -0.05 -16.76
C GLU A 9 1.86 -1.03 -15.66
N VAL A 10 1.82 -0.58 -14.41
CA VAL A 10 1.45 -1.43 -13.27
C VAL A 10 0.02 -1.94 -13.40
N ARG A 11 -0.92 -1.08 -13.84
CA ARG A 11 -2.32 -1.46 -14.09
C ARG A 11 -2.43 -2.51 -15.18
N ARG A 12 -1.69 -2.36 -16.28
CA ARG A 12 -1.67 -3.34 -17.38
C ARG A 12 -1.22 -4.70 -16.88
N VAL A 13 -0.10 -4.76 -16.16
CA VAL A 13 0.39 -6.01 -15.56
C VAL A 13 -0.63 -6.59 -14.59
N ALA A 14 -1.27 -5.78 -13.75
CA ALA A 14 -2.30 -6.28 -12.84
C ALA A 14 -3.50 -6.90 -13.57
N VAL A 15 -3.97 -6.30 -14.66
CA VAL A 15 -5.05 -6.87 -15.50
C VAL A 15 -4.59 -8.17 -16.17
N ASP A 16 -3.40 -8.16 -16.79
CA ASP A 16 -2.87 -9.31 -17.54
C ASP A 16 -2.54 -10.50 -16.63
N LEU A 17 -1.96 -10.24 -15.45
CA LEU A 17 -1.50 -11.27 -14.51
C LEU A 17 -2.61 -11.80 -13.60
N LEU A 18 -3.45 -10.91 -13.08
CA LEU A 18 -4.41 -11.24 -12.02
C LEU A 18 -5.85 -11.35 -12.56
N GLY A 19 -6.06 -11.05 -13.84
CA GLY A 19 -7.36 -11.15 -14.49
C GLY A 19 -8.38 -10.15 -13.94
N PHE A 20 -7.94 -9.01 -13.40
CA PHE A 20 -8.84 -7.98 -12.92
C PHE A 20 -9.73 -7.45 -14.05
N ASP A 21 -11.03 -7.27 -13.75
CA ASP A 21 -11.97 -6.64 -14.69
C ASP A 21 -11.46 -5.25 -15.06
N THR A 22 -11.38 -4.94 -16.34
CA THR A 22 -10.93 -3.63 -16.82
C THR A 22 -11.84 -2.47 -16.34
N TYR A 23 -13.09 -2.77 -15.98
CA TYR A 23 -14.13 -1.80 -15.62
C TYR A 23 -14.50 -1.80 -14.12
N GLY A 24 -14.02 -2.77 -13.33
CA GLY A 24 -14.20 -2.83 -11.87
C GLY A 24 -15.51 -3.50 -11.41
N PRO A 25 -15.76 -3.57 -10.08
CA PRO A 25 -14.99 -2.96 -9.00
C PRO A 25 -13.66 -3.66 -8.70
N PHE A 26 -12.62 -2.86 -8.42
CA PHE A 26 -11.27 -3.35 -8.11
C PHE A 26 -11.12 -3.55 -6.60
N TYR A 27 -11.55 -4.70 -6.09
CA TYR A 27 -11.11 -5.15 -4.78
C TYR A 27 -9.81 -5.93 -4.94
N THR A 28 -8.82 -5.55 -4.16
CA THR A 28 -7.52 -6.24 -4.12
C THR A 28 -7.38 -6.97 -2.80
N HIS A 29 -6.97 -8.23 -2.84
CA HIS A 29 -6.64 -9.05 -1.69
C HIS A 29 -5.13 -9.11 -1.45
N ASN A 30 -4.74 -9.55 -0.25
CA ASN A 30 -3.32 -9.66 0.11
C ASN A 30 -2.53 -10.55 -0.86
N TYR A 31 -3.19 -11.54 -1.48
CA TYR A 31 -2.62 -12.38 -2.52
C TYR A 31 -2.26 -11.57 -3.77
N ASP A 32 -3.19 -10.77 -4.27
CA ASP A 32 -3.01 -9.91 -5.44
C ASP A 32 -1.83 -8.96 -5.27
N LEU A 33 -1.73 -8.33 -4.09
CA LEU A 33 -0.59 -7.50 -3.73
C LEU A 33 0.73 -8.25 -3.78
N ARG A 34 0.77 -9.48 -3.25
CA ARG A 34 1.99 -10.31 -3.23
C ARG A 34 2.43 -10.67 -4.65
N CYS A 35 1.49 -11.12 -5.47
CA CYS A 35 1.77 -11.47 -6.87
C CYS A 35 2.27 -10.25 -7.64
N LEU A 36 1.57 -9.12 -7.55
CA LEU A 36 1.97 -7.91 -8.26
C LEU A 36 3.33 -7.38 -7.79
N LEU A 37 3.61 -7.38 -6.48
CA LEU A 37 4.91 -6.96 -5.97
C LEU A 37 6.05 -7.90 -6.38
N ALA A 38 5.79 -9.20 -6.46
CA ALA A 38 6.77 -10.19 -6.90
C ALA A 38 7.24 -9.93 -8.34
N GLU A 39 6.34 -9.54 -9.25
CA GLU A 39 6.71 -9.16 -10.63
C GLU A 39 7.69 -7.99 -10.69
N TYR A 40 7.68 -7.13 -9.69
CA TYR A 40 8.61 -5.99 -9.60
C TYR A 40 9.81 -6.27 -8.68
N GLY A 41 10.05 -7.52 -8.27
CA GLY A 41 11.19 -7.90 -7.44
C GLY A 41 11.04 -7.49 -5.98
N TYR A 42 9.81 -7.48 -5.45
CA TYR A 42 9.52 -7.20 -4.05
C TYR A 42 8.77 -8.35 -3.38
N THR A 43 8.84 -8.40 -2.06
CA THR A 43 8.08 -9.32 -1.21
C THR A 43 7.41 -8.60 -0.06
N LEU A 44 6.32 -9.17 0.44
CA LEU A 44 5.60 -8.70 1.62
C LEU A 44 5.84 -9.63 2.81
N SER A 45 6.11 -9.03 3.98
CA SER A 45 6.02 -9.76 5.24
C SER A 45 4.61 -10.28 5.48
N ARG A 46 4.44 -11.15 6.47
CA ARG A 46 3.10 -11.53 6.94
C ARG A 46 2.32 -10.30 7.39
N TYR A 47 1.00 -10.38 7.25
CA TYR A 47 0.06 -9.44 7.87
C TYR A 47 0.32 -9.37 9.37
N THR A 48 0.46 -8.17 9.91
CA THR A 48 0.80 -7.96 11.33
C THR A 48 -0.11 -6.88 11.92
N PRO A 49 -0.84 -7.15 13.02
CA PRO A 49 -1.62 -6.14 13.72
C PRO A 49 -0.77 -4.96 14.17
N PHE A 50 -1.29 -3.76 13.99
CA PHE A 50 -0.61 -2.54 14.37
C PHE A 50 -0.59 -2.36 15.89
N LYS A 51 0.57 -1.95 16.42
CA LYS A 51 0.75 -1.61 17.84
C LYS A 51 1.49 -0.28 18.01
N SER A 52 2.47 -0.05 17.15
CA SER A 52 3.23 1.19 17.06
C SER A 52 3.95 1.25 15.72
N TYR A 53 4.49 2.43 15.40
CA TYR A 53 5.32 2.59 14.20
C TYR A 53 6.73 2.03 14.34
N ALA A 54 7.23 1.79 15.55
CA ALA A 54 8.62 1.36 15.80
C ALA A 54 9.05 0.09 15.02
N PRO A 55 8.28 -1.02 14.99
CA PRO A 55 8.68 -2.24 14.28
C PRO A 55 8.46 -2.19 12.75
N ILE A 56 7.82 -1.14 12.24
CA ILE A 56 7.48 -1.03 10.82
C ILE A 56 8.74 -0.69 10.02
N GLY A 57 8.93 -1.38 8.89
CA GLY A 57 10.08 -1.18 8.03
C GLY A 57 10.10 0.18 7.33
N PRO A 58 11.17 0.48 6.56
CA PRO A 58 11.29 1.72 5.81
C PRO A 58 10.22 1.91 4.73
N LEU A 59 9.69 0.81 4.20
CA LEU A 59 8.63 0.79 3.21
C LEU A 59 7.62 -0.28 3.61
N SER A 60 6.37 0.12 3.83
CA SER A 60 5.34 -0.80 4.31
C SER A 60 3.97 -0.41 3.79
N ILE A 61 3.15 -1.41 3.49
CA ILE A 61 1.72 -1.21 3.25
C ILE A 61 1.04 -1.18 4.60
N LEU A 62 0.27 -0.14 4.87
CA LEU A 62 -0.59 -0.03 6.03
C LEU A 62 -2.03 -0.26 5.60
N GLU A 63 -2.77 -0.98 6.43
CA GLU A 63 -4.22 -1.01 6.37
C GLU A 63 -4.76 0.03 7.35
N ILE A 64 -5.59 0.94 6.87
CA ILE A 64 -6.22 1.98 7.68
C ILE A 64 -7.75 1.87 7.63
N GLU A 65 -8.38 2.15 8.77
CA GLU A 65 -9.83 2.27 8.87
C GLU A 65 -10.29 3.52 8.10
N ARG A 66 -11.30 3.37 7.23
CA ARG A 66 -12.05 4.50 6.66
C ARG A 66 -13.48 4.48 7.18
N THR A 67 -13.95 5.62 7.65
CA THR A 67 -15.31 5.76 8.18
C THR A 67 -16.34 5.40 7.11
N GLY A 68 -17.16 4.36 7.38
CA GLY A 68 -18.26 3.96 6.52
C GLY A 68 -17.87 3.21 5.23
N GLU A 69 -16.61 2.82 5.08
CA GLU A 69 -16.09 2.09 3.93
C GLU A 69 -15.28 0.85 4.36
N ASN A 70 -14.93 -0.02 3.41
CA ASN A 70 -13.95 -1.08 3.63
C ASN A 70 -12.58 -0.49 4.01
N ASN A 71 -11.75 -1.30 4.67
CA ASN A 71 -10.38 -0.94 4.99
C ASN A 71 -9.62 -0.49 3.74
N HIS A 72 -8.75 0.49 3.91
CA HIS A 72 -8.01 1.15 2.82
C HIS A 72 -6.52 0.91 2.96
N TRP A 73 -5.84 0.72 1.84
CA TRP A 73 -4.40 0.51 1.84
C TRP A 73 -3.64 1.76 1.44
N VAL A 74 -2.64 2.07 2.24
CA VAL A 74 -1.74 3.22 2.04
C VAL A 74 -0.30 2.79 2.17
N LEU A 75 0.61 3.55 1.60
CA LEU A 75 2.04 3.25 1.64
C LEU A 75 2.74 4.14 2.67
N LEU A 76 3.27 3.53 3.73
CA LEU A 76 4.19 4.21 4.65
C LEU A 76 5.60 4.23 4.06
N VAL A 77 6.22 5.40 4.14
CA VAL A 77 7.62 5.62 3.80
C VAL A 77 8.34 6.21 5.01
N LYS A 78 9.46 5.60 5.39
CA LYS A 78 10.44 6.16 6.34
C LYS A 78 11.76 6.37 5.61
N CYS A 79 12.27 7.59 5.64
CA CYS A 79 13.52 7.98 4.99
C CYS A 79 14.32 8.90 5.91
N GLY A 80 15.41 8.38 6.47
CA GLY A 80 16.20 9.10 7.48
C GLY A 80 15.35 9.45 8.70
N LEU A 81 15.20 10.74 8.98
CA LEU A 81 14.36 11.27 10.06
C LEU A 81 12.93 11.60 9.62
N ASP A 82 12.60 11.45 8.33
CA ASP A 82 11.25 11.71 7.81
C ASP A 82 10.41 10.42 7.77
N MET A 83 9.12 10.60 8.04
CA MET A 83 8.11 9.55 7.94
C MET A 83 6.83 10.19 7.36
N PHE A 84 6.23 9.55 6.37
CA PHE A 84 4.99 10.02 5.76
C PHE A 84 4.22 8.88 5.09
N VAL A 85 2.95 9.12 4.81
CA VAL A 85 2.08 8.20 4.08
C VAL A 85 1.78 8.74 2.68
N LEU A 86 1.85 7.87 1.68
CA LEU A 86 1.31 8.09 0.34
C LEU A 86 -0.04 7.38 0.26
N ASP A 87 -1.10 8.16 0.00
CA ASP A 87 -2.47 7.69 -0.02
C ASP A 87 -3.03 7.79 -1.45
N PRO A 88 -3.47 6.68 -2.07
CA PRO A 88 -4.00 6.70 -3.43
C PRO A 88 -5.44 7.24 -3.53
N ALA A 89 -6.10 7.60 -2.42
CA ALA A 89 -7.46 8.09 -2.45
C ALA A 89 -7.59 9.45 -3.17
N GLN A 90 -8.52 9.53 -4.13
CA GLN A 90 -8.64 10.68 -5.04
C GLN A 90 -8.95 12.02 -4.35
N HIS A 91 -9.59 11.98 -3.18
CA HIS A 91 -9.92 13.19 -2.41
C HIS A 91 -8.73 13.73 -1.59
N ILE A 92 -7.62 12.99 -1.52
CA ILE A 92 -6.40 13.44 -0.84
C ILE A 92 -5.63 14.36 -1.79
N THR A 93 -5.53 15.64 -1.41
CA THR A 93 -4.83 16.66 -2.20
C THR A 93 -3.34 16.77 -1.87
N THR A 94 -2.91 16.23 -0.73
CA THR A 94 -1.53 16.30 -0.26
C THR A 94 -0.74 15.06 -0.69
N THR A 95 0.42 15.26 -1.30
CA THR A 95 1.27 14.16 -1.77
C THR A 95 1.92 13.37 -0.62
N ARG A 96 2.08 13.96 0.56
CA ARG A 96 2.67 13.34 1.76
C ARG A 96 1.81 13.61 3.00
N ARG A 97 1.12 12.59 3.50
CA ARG A 97 0.30 12.68 4.70
C ARG A 97 1.14 12.48 5.97
N ARG A 98 0.87 13.31 6.99
CA ARG A 98 1.47 13.26 8.35
C ARG A 98 0.43 13.50 9.44
N ASP A 99 -0.84 13.40 9.11
CA ASP A 99 -1.96 13.55 10.03
C ASP A 99 -2.16 12.28 10.85
N TRP A 100 -1.16 11.92 11.66
CA TRP A 100 -1.07 10.64 12.39
C TRP A 100 -2.28 10.36 13.29
N ASN A 101 -2.90 11.40 13.84
CA ASN A 101 -4.09 11.28 14.68
C ASN A 101 -5.35 10.89 13.89
N ARG A 102 -5.32 11.05 12.55
CA ARG A 102 -6.43 10.70 11.63
C ARG A 102 -6.18 9.40 10.89
N LEU A 103 -4.94 8.92 10.86
CA LEU A 103 -4.56 7.64 10.29
C LEU A 103 -4.77 6.54 11.34
N LYS A 104 -5.97 5.97 11.35
CA LYS A 104 -6.28 4.81 12.20
C LYS A 104 -5.72 3.54 11.55
N VAL A 105 -4.52 3.16 11.95
CA VAL A 105 -3.82 1.98 11.39
C VAL A 105 -4.26 0.72 12.13
N GLU A 106 -4.75 -0.26 11.37
CA GLU A 106 -5.18 -1.56 11.87
C GLU A 106 -4.06 -2.59 11.78
N SER A 107 -3.33 -2.58 10.66
CA SER A 107 -2.30 -3.56 10.38
C SER A 107 -1.23 -3.04 9.42
N TYR A 108 -0.16 -3.82 9.27
CA TYR A 108 0.88 -3.54 8.30
C TYR A 108 1.50 -4.79 7.70
N MET A 109 2.09 -4.62 6.52
CA MET A 109 3.00 -5.56 5.88
C MET A 109 4.24 -4.80 5.39
N ASN A 110 5.42 -5.23 5.82
CA ASN A 110 6.68 -4.65 5.38
C ASN A 110 7.00 -5.10 3.95
N VAL A 111 7.34 -4.14 3.09
CA VAL A 111 7.82 -4.37 1.73
C VAL A 111 9.34 -4.52 1.79
N LYS A 112 9.86 -5.57 1.17
CA LYS A 112 11.31 -5.80 1.03
C LYS A 112 11.63 -6.04 -0.43
N ARG A 113 12.77 -5.54 -0.89
CA ARG A 113 13.31 -5.90 -2.20
C ARG A 113 13.90 -7.31 -2.12
N LEU A 114 13.66 -8.12 -3.15
CA LEU A 114 14.29 -9.42 -3.35
C LEU A 114 15.76 -9.26 -3.73
#